data_AF-A0A7S2KT07-F1
#
_entry.id   AF-A0A7S2KT07-F1
#
_cell.length_a   1.000
_cell.length_b   1.000
_cell.length_c   1.000
_cell.angle_alpha   90.00
_cell.angle_beta   90.00
_cell.angle_gamma   90.00
#
_symmetry.space_group_name_H-M   'P 1'
#
loop_
_entity.id
_entity.type
_entity.pdbx_description
1 polymer ?
#
loop_
_entity_poly.entity_id
_entity_poly.type
_entity_poly.pdbx_seq_one_letter_code
_entity_poly.pdbx_strand_id
1 'polypeptide(L)'
;EQSNTDKSLPLARGVAGLPMSQTPALIGAKHGSIQCDNDNYDDLAYWNDPQGDLDVNFVSPFASADTSETRYITFEPDRGGWNNIRMALETVLVFAAATGRTLVLPPNTPFYRLTDQSGKGAKHHGFADFLDLEHPALRNKVKMISMSEFLEREGGGKMFTLPPGQDGKMIKNAADHCFYIAKSNYSCERIYNFLRKEGFVPELQAGHDCLIFDKEHQAAKVEYNDQELLDLLPEEEQEQIKQFCREREPKFYGSELETVPLIHFQGGEKTHRLLNHFYTFLYFVDDKIDHYYKRFVRD
;
A
#
# COMPACT_ATOMS: atom_id res chain seq x y z
N GLU A 1 34.54 -37.03 4.88
CA GLU A 1 33.08 -36.79 4.97
C GLU A 1 32.73 -36.33 6.36
N GLN A 2 32.79 -35.01 6.61
CA GLN A 2 32.19 -34.44 7.81
C GLN A 2 30.77 -34.04 7.44
N SER A 3 29.82 -34.78 7.98
CA SER A 3 28.40 -34.48 7.96
C SER A 3 28.18 -33.08 8.54
N ASN A 4 28.05 -32.08 7.65
CA ASN A 4 27.45 -30.79 7.98
C ASN A 4 26.01 -31.10 8.40
N THR A 5 25.80 -31.20 9.71
CA THR A 5 24.47 -31.17 10.27
C THR A 5 23.97 -29.76 10.05
N ASP A 6 23.15 -29.64 9.02
CA ASP A 6 22.38 -28.47 8.65
C ASP A 6 21.53 -28.04 9.86
N LYS A 7 22.12 -27.26 10.75
CA LYS A 7 21.41 -26.63 11.87
C LYS A 7 20.62 -25.49 11.25
N SER A 8 19.44 -25.82 10.75
CA SER A 8 18.46 -24.85 10.30
C SER A 8 18.39 -23.69 11.29
N LEU A 9 18.61 -22.47 10.79
CA LEU A 9 18.52 -21.27 11.62
C LEU A 9 17.18 -21.26 12.36
N PRO A 10 17.16 -20.93 13.66
CA PRO A 10 15.91 -20.79 14.37
C PRO A 10 15.07 -19.68 13.73
N LEU A 11 13.77 -19.91 13.54
CA LEU A 11 12.85 -18.92 12.99
C LEU A 11 12.74 -17.65 13.85
N ALA A 12 13.13 -17.72 15.11
CA ALA A 12 13.17 -16.59 16.03
C ALA A 12 14.37 -15.67 15.72
N ARG A 13 14.11 -14.48 15.16
CA ARG A 13 15.12 -13.45 14.85
C ARG A 13 15.37 -12.54 16.06
N GLY A 14 16.64 -12.30 16.41
CA GLY A 14 17.06 -11.23 17.33
C GLY A 14 16.75 -11.44 18.84
N VAL A 15 16.94 -10.37 19.63
CA VAL A 15 16.97 -10.34 21.11
C VAL A 15 15.76 -11.01 21.80
N ALA A 16 14.63 -11.16 21.09
CA ALA A 16 13.39 -11.65 21.69
C ALA A 16 13.40 -13.17 21.95
N GLY A 17 14.04 -14.00 21.11
CA GLY A 17 14.18 -15.46 21.33
C GLY A 17 12.90 -16.19 21.75
N LEU A 18 11.72 -15.64 21.41
CA LEU A 18 10.45 -16.04 22.03
C LEU A 18 10.07 -17.46 21.61
N PRO A 19 9.49 -18.26 22.51
CA PRO A 19 9.06 -19.62 22.19
C PRO A 19 7.92 -19.59 21.15
N MET A 20 7.79 -20.66 20.36
CA MET A 20 6.72 -20.81 19.34
C MET A 20 5.30 -20.59 19.90
N SER A 21 5.07 -20.89 21.18
CA SER A 21 3.79 -20.64 21.86
C SER A 21 3.44 -19.16 21.97
N GLN A 22 4.43 -18.26 21.85
CA GLN A 22 4.27 -16.81 21.87
C GLN A 22 4.46 -16.19 20.48
N THR A 23 4.82 -16.99 19.47
CA THR A 23 4.98 -16.56 18.08
C THR A 23 4.14 -17.42 17.13
N PRO A 24 2.81 -17.51 17.34
CA PRO A 24 1.95 -18.38 16.55
C PRO A 24 1.90 -17.98 15.07
N ALA A 25 2.29 -16.75 14.71
CA ALA A 25 2.44 -16.30 13.33
C ALA A 25 3.57 -17.01 12.56
N LEU A 26 4.49 -17.70 13.25
CA LEU A 26 5.58 -18.47 12.64
C LEU A 26 5.20 -19.94 12.39
N ILE A 27 4.01 -20.39 12.80
CA ILE A 27 3.57 -21.77 12.54
C ILE A 27 3.50 -21.99 11.03
N GLY A 28 4.15 -23.04 10.51
CA GLY A 28 4.20 -23.32 9.06
C GLY A 28 5.27 -22.53 8.29
N ALA A 29 5.89 -21.52 8.91
CA ALA A 29 6.90 -20.69 8.27
C ALA A 29 8.26 -21.40 8.16
N LYS A 30 9.09 -20.94 7.21
CA LYS A 30 10.53 -21.30 7.15
C LYS A 30 11.39 -20.05 7.04
N HIS A 31 12.66 -20.19 7.39
CA HIS A 31 13.62 -19.12 7.19
C HIS A 31 13.73 -18.88 5.68
N GLY A 32 13.65 -17.61 5.25
CA GLY A 32 13.95 -17.27 3.85
C GLY A 32 15.35 -17.75 3.48
N SER A 33 15.56 -18.03 2.21
CA SER A 33 16.87 -18.45 1.69
C SER A 33 17.23 -17.56 0.51
N ILE A 34 18.48 -17.09 0.49
CA ILE A 34 19.03 -16.36 -0.66
C ILE A 34 20.03 -17.30 -1.33
N GLN A 35 19.68 -17.81 -2.50
CA GLN A 35 20.56 -18.64 -3.31
C GLN A 35 21.29 -17.77 -4.33
N CYS A 36 22.62 -17.79 -4.27
CA CYS A 36 23.50 -17.27 -5.30
C CYS A 36 24.22 -18.45 -5.97
N ASP A 37 24.81 -18.24 -7.16
CA ASP A 37 25.33 -19.30 -8.06
C ASP A 37 25.89 -20.57 -7.40
N ASN A 38 26.70 -20.44 -6.34
CA ASN A 38 27.29 -21.59 -5.63
C ASN A 38 27.11 -21.56 -4.10
N ASP A 39 26.37 -20.60 -3.54
CA ASP A 39 26.30 -20.37 -2.10
C ASP A 39 24.88 -20.02 -1.64
N ASN A 40 24.50 -20.52 -0.47
CA ASN A 40 23.28 -20.11 0.22
C ASN A 40 23.64 -19.10 1.31
N TYR A 41 23.02 -17.93 1.24
CA TYR A 41 23.19 -16.84 2.19
C TYR A 41 21.96 -16.71 3.09
N ASP A 42 21.59 -17.80 3.76
CA ASP A 42 20.39 -17.85 4.60
C ASP A 42 20.45 -16.80 5.71
N ASP A 43 21.62 -16.55 6.32
CA ASP A 43 21.81 -15.52 7.36
C ASP A 43 21.45 -14.09 6.90
N LEU A 44 21.42 -13.83 5.58
CA LEU A 44 21.07 -12.53 4.99
C LEU A 44 19.58 -12.42 4.63
N ALA A 45 18.83 -13.52 4.64
CA ALA A 45 17.40 -13.48 4.40
C ALA A 45 16.68 -12.94 5.64
N TYR A 46 16.07 -11.76 5.53
CA TYR A 46 15.40 -11.10 6.66
C TYR A 46 13.90 -11.42 6.80
N TRP A 47 13.35 -12.21 5.87
CA TRP A 47 11.95 -12.60 5.78
C TRP A 47 11.73 -14.12 5.93
N ASN A 48 10.48 -14.52 6.13
CA ASN A 48 10.09 -15.93 6.16
C ASN A 48 9.55 -16.37 4.79
N ASP A 49 9.94 -17.55 4.31
CA ASP A 49 9.42 -18.13 3.07
C ASP A 49 9.30 -19.67 3.18
N PRO A 50 8.08 -20.24 3.26
CA PRO A 50 6.80 -19.53 3.22
C PRO A 50 6.57 -18.69 4.48
N GLN A 51 5.67 -17.71 4.36
CA GLN A 51 5.04 -17.05 5.51
C GLN A 51 4.28 -18.08 6.36
N GLY A 52 4.07 -17.79 7.65
CA GLY A 52 3.35 -18.71 8.52
C GLY A 52 1.85 -18.77 8.22
N ASP A 53 1.23 -19.87 8.62
CA ASP A 53 -0.16 -20.23 8.33
C ASP A 53 -1.15 -19.16 8.79
N LEU A 54 -0.89 -18.49 9.91
CA LEU A 54 -1.75 -17.40 10.37
C LEU A 54 -1.73 -16.20 9.41
N ASP A 55 -0.56 -15.86 8.86
CA ASP A 55 -0.45 -14.74 7.93
C ASP A 55 -1.04 -15.12 6.56
N VAL A 56 -0.75 -16.33 6.08
CA VAL A 56 -1.33 -16.88 4.84
C VAL A 56 -2.86 -16.88 4.89
N ASN A 57 -3.45 -17.29 6.01
CA ASN A 57 -4.90 -17.36 6.19
C ASN A 57 -5.53 -16.08 6.74
N PHE A 58 -4.75 -15.02 6.98
CA PHE A 58 -5.28 -13.76 7.51
C PHE A 58 -6.29 -13.14 6.55
N VAL A 59 -7.43 -12.73 7.12
CA VAL A 59 -8.49 -11.99 6.44
C VAL A 59 -8.66 -10.66 7.17
N SER A 60 -8.60 -9.57 6.42
CA SER A 60 -8.77 -8.23 6.99
C SER A 60 -10.22 -8.02 7.45
N PRO A 61 -10.45 -7.53 8.68
CA PRO A 61 -11.78 -7.11 9.10
C PRO A 61 -12.22 -5.78 8.47
N PHE A 62 -11.29 -5.05 7.85
CA PHE A 62 -11.50 -3.76 7.21
C PHE A 62 -11.95 -3.90 5.74
N ALA A 63 -11.94 -5.12 5.20
CA ALA A 63 -12.42 -5.39 3.85
C ALA A 63 -13.95 -5.42 3.85
N SER A 64 -14.58 -4.77 2.86
CA SER A 64 -16.04 -4.76 2.73
C SER A 64 -16.57 -6.18 2.60
N ALA A 65 -17.60 -6.49 3.39
CA ALA A 65 -18.37 -7.72 3.24
C ALA A 65 -19.16 -7.74 1.92
N ASP A 66 -19.53 -6.56 1.41
CA ASP A 66 -20.15 -6.44 0.09
C ASP A 66 -19.07 -6.49 -1.01
N THR A 67 -19.17 -7.54 -1.83
CA THR A 67 -18.29 -7.82 -2.97
C THR A 67 -18.98 -7.57 -4.31
N SER A 68 -20.21 -7.04 -4.29
CA SER A 68 -21.01 -6.81 -5.51
C SER A 68 -20.39 -5.75 -6.42
N GLU A 69 -19.75 -4.73 -5.84
CA GLU A 69 -19.07 -3.67 -6.57
C GLU A 69 -17.57 -3.66 -6.28
N THR A 70 -16.77 -3.52 -7.35
CA THR A 70 -15.31 -3.41 -7.20
C THR A 70 -14.96 -2.00 -6.76
N ARG A 71 -14.31 -1.88 -5.61
CA ARG A 71 -13.76 -0.62 -5.10
C ARG A 71 -12.28 -0.51 -5.44
N TYR A 72 -11.85 0.69 -5.80
CA TYR A 72 -10.51 0.97 -6.29
C TYR A 72 -9.77 1.97 -5.40
N ILE A 73 -8.46 1.87 -5.42
CA ILE A 73 -7.53 2.88 -4.94
C ILE A 73 -6.53 3.17 -6.06
N THR A 74 -6.36 4.46 -6.35
CA THR A 74 -5.35 4.99 -7.26
C THR A 74 -4.44 5.93 -6.47
N PHE A 75 -3.23 6.19 -6.97
CA PHE A 75 -2.35 7.15 -6.33
C PHE A 75 -1.39 7.77 -7.34
N GLU A 76 -0.86 8.93 -6.97
CA GLU A 76 0.24 9.59 -7.67
C GLU A 76 1.56 9.25 -6.99
N PRO A 77 2.56 8.72 -7.71
CA PRO A 77 3.91 8.59 -7.18
C PRO A 77 4.49 9.94 -6.76
N ASP A 78 5.27 9.94 -5.69
CA ASP A 78 6.06 11.10 -5.28
C ASP A 78 6.99 11.56 -6.41
N ARG A 79 7.21 12.88 -6.53
CA ARG A 79 8.12 13.44 -7.57
C ARG A 79 9.59 13.43 -7.15
N GLY A 80 9.91 12.94 -5.96
CA GLY A 80 11.25 12.81 -5.41
C GLY A 80 11.97 11.54 -5.86
N GLY A 81 12.98 11.13 -5.09
CA GLY A 81 13.75 9.92 -5.39
C GLY A 81 13.00 8.63 -5.08
N TRP A 82 13.56 7.50 -5.53
CA TRP A 82 12.98 6.16 -5.38
C TRP A 82 12.46 5.84 -3.98
N ASN A 83 13.19 6.22 -2.91
CA ASN A 83 12.74 5.92 -1.56
C ASN A 83 11.40 6.57 -1.22
N ASN A 84 11.14 7.79 -1.70
CA ASN A 84 9.85 8.46 -1.48
C ASN A 84 8.73 7.78 -2.26
N ILE A 85 9.02 7.41 -3.52
CA ILE A 85 8.11 6.68 -4.40
C ILE A 85 7.74 5.33 -3.77
N ARG A 86 8.72 4.61 -3.21
CA ARG A 86 8.53 3.36 -2.49
C ARG A 86 7.70 3.54 -1.22
N MET A 87 7.98 4.55 -0.39
CA MET A 87 7.19 4.80 0.83
C MET A 87 5.70 5.05 0.53
N ALA A 88 5.41 5.81 -0.54
CA ALA A 88 4.05 6.03 -1.00
C ALA A 88 3.40 4.71 -1.46
N LEU A 89 4.11 3.89 -2.24
CA LEU A 89 3.63 2.57 -2.67
C LEU A 89 3.33 1.66 -1.47
N GLU A 90 4.24 1.52 -0.52
CA GLU A 90 4.07 0.67 0.66
C GLU A 90 2.80 1.07 1.44
N THR A 91 2.57 2.39 1.59
CA THR A 91 1.37 2.92 2.25
C THR A 91 0.09 2.51 1.51
N VAL A 92 0.02 2.72 0.20
CA VAL A 92 -1.19 2.39 -0.58
C VAL A 92 -1.38 0.88 -0.74
N LEU A 93 -0.31 0.09 -0.72
CA LEU A 93 -0.37 -1.38 -0.72
C LEU A 93 -1.01 -1.88 0.57
N VAL A 94 -0.56 -1.40 1.74
CA VAL A 94 -1.15 -1.78 3.02
C VAL A 94 -2.60 -1.30 3.10
N PHE A 95 -2.89 -0.08 2.66
CA PHE A 95 -4.27 0.41 2.60
C PHE A 95 -5.16 -0.48 1.71
N ALA A 96 -4.68 -0.88 0.52
CA ALA A 96 -5.41 -1.78 -0.37
C ALA A 96 -5.63 -3.16 0.27
N ALA A 97 -4.60 -3.74 0.89
CA ALA A 97 -4.65 -5.01 1.59
C ALA A 97 -5.59 -4.99 2.81
N ALA A 98 -5.61 -3.88 3.55
CA ALA A 98 -6.52 -3.65 4.65
C ALA A 98 -7.96 -3.54 4.17
N THR A 99 -8.22 -2.67 3.21
CA THR A 99 -9.60 -2.33 2.81
C THR A 99 -10.20 -3.27 1.77
N GLY A 100 -9.42 -4.24 1.27
CA GLY A 100 -9.82 -5.13 0.18
C GLY A 100 -10.04 -4.42 -1.16
N ARG A 101 -9.51 -3.21 -1.32
CA ARG A 101 -9.64 -2.43 -2.57
C ARG A 101 -8.67 -2.95 -3.63
N THR A 102 -9.09 -2.87 -4.89
CA THR A 102 -8.20 -3.13 -6.02
C THR A 102 -7.26 -1.94 -6.20
N LEU A 103 -5.95 -2.18 -6.07
CA LEU A 103 -4.93 -1.17 -6.31
C LEU A 103 -4.71 -1.00 -7.82
N VAL A 104 -4.88 0.23 -8.30
CA VAL A 104 -4.56 0.61 -9.67
C VAL A 104 -3.13 1.17 -9.67
N LEU A 105 -2.22 0.45 -10.31
CA LEU A 105 -0.84 0.89 -10.46
C LEU A 105 -0.80 2.12 -11.39
N PRO A 106 -0.07 3.18 -11.02
CA PRO A 106 0.04 4.36 -11.86
C PRO A 106 0.83 4.03 -13.14
N PRO A 107 0.71 4.88 -14.17
CA PRO A 107 1.49 4.72 -15.39
C PRO A 107 2.99 4.69 -15.12
N ASN A 108 3.75 3.99 -15.97
CA ASN A 108 5.20 4.01 -15.87
C ASN A 108 5.73 5.43 -16.08
N THR A 109 6.66 5.86 -15.22
CA THR A 109 7.25 7.21 -15.30
C THR A 109 8.77 7.12 -15.28
N PRO A 110 9.48 8.11 -15.85
CA PRO A 110 10.93 8.21 -15.66
C PRO A 110 11.20 8.64 -14.20
N PHE A 111 11.34 7.67 -13.29
CA PHE A 111 11.61 7.97 -11.88
C PHE A 111 12.90 8.75 -11.72
N TYR A 112 12.85 9.80 -10.89
CA TYR A 112 13.97 10.71 -10.67
C TYR A 112 15.22 9.96 -10.19
N ARG A 113 16.35 10.19 -10.87
CA ARG A 113 17.68 9.56 -10.62
C ARG A 113 17.77 8.05 -10.86
N LEU A 114 16.75 7.41 -11.42
CA LEU A 114 16.81 6.00 -11.84
C LEU A 114 17.06 5.85 -13.34
N THR A 115 17.28 6.96 -14.05
CA THR A 115 17.57 6.97 -15.49
C THR A 115 18.83 7.78 -15.76
N ASP A 116 19.82 7.16 -16.41
CA ASP A 116 21.04 7.85 -16.87
C ASP A 116 20.79 8.73 -18.11
N GLN A 117 19.60 8.60 -18.72
CA GLN A 117 19.19 9.35 -19.90
C GLN A 117 18.13 10.40 -19.53
N SER A 118 18.36 11.65 -19.93
CA SER A 118 17.35 12.71 -19.82
C SER A 118 16.64 12.92 -21.16
N GLY A 119 15.35 13.26 -21.13
CA GLY A 119 14.56 13.55 -22.34
C GLY A 119 13.83 12.35 -22.96
N LYS A 120 13.52 12.44 -24.26
CA LYS A 120 12.65 11.49 -25.01
C LYS A 120 13.17 10.03 -25.09
N GLY A 121 14.39 9.76 -24.64
CA GLY A 121 15.00 8.43 -24.59
C GLY A 121 15.05 7.81 -23.19
N ALA A 122 14.62 8.52 -22.14
CA ALA A 122 14.63 8.00 -20.78
C ALA A 122 13.81 6.70 -20.70
N LYS A 123 14.44 5.62 -20.20
CA LYS A 123 13.73 4.37 -19.91
C LYS A 123 12.65 4.69 -18.87
N HIS A 124 11.41 4.36 -19.18
CA HIS A 124 10.34 4.47 -18.21
C HIS A 124 10.45 3.28 -17.28
N HIS A 125 10.33 3.54 -15.99
CA HIS A 125 10.29 2.49 -15.00
C HIS A 125 8.91 2.42 -14.37
N GLY A 126 8.40 1.21 -14.26
CA GLY A 126 7.27 0.88 -13.40
C GLY A 126 7.75 0.35 -12.07
N PHE A 127 6.82 0.18 -11.13
CA PHE A 127 7.10 -0.52 -9.88
C PHE A 127 7.53 -1.98 -10.12
N ALA A 128 6.94 -2.63 -11.12
CA ALA A 128 7.25 -4.02 -11.50
C ALA A 128 8.67 -4.22 -12.05
N ASP A 129 9.41 -3.15 -12.41
CA ASP A 129 10.82 -3.27 -12.78
C ASP A 129 11.74 -3.49 -11.57
N PHE A 130 11.26 -3.20 -10.35
CA PHE A 130 12.04 -3.26 -9.11
C PHE A 130 11.45 -4.20 -8.05
N LEU A 131 10.15 -4.49 -8.15
CA LEU A 131 9.41 -5.28 -7.19
C LEU A 131 8.70 -6.42 -7.92
N ASP A 132 8.75 -7.63 -7.35
CA ASP A 132 7.97 -8.75 -7.85
C ASP A 132 6.50 -8.61 -7.45
N LEU A 133 5.78 -7.77 -8.20
CA LEU A 133 4.36 -7.52 -7.96
C LEU A 133 3.48 -8.73 -8.27
N GLU A 134 3.99 -9.71 -9.02
CA GLU A 134 3.29 -10.94 -9.37
C GLU A 134 3.56 -12.08 -8.37
N HIS A 135 4.35 -11.83 -7.32
CA HIS A 135 4.59 -12.80 -6.28
C HIS A 135 3.25 -13.34 -5.71
N PRO A 136 3.04 -14.67 -5.66
CA PRO A 136 1.74 -15.23 -5.28
C PRO A 136 1.26 -14.78 -3.90
N ALA A 137 2.16 -14.66 -2.91
CA ALA A 137 1.80 -14.20 -1.57
C ALA A 137 1.20 -12.78 -1.59
N LEU A 138 1.74 -11.89 -2.43
CA LEU A 138 1.24 -10.52 -2.60
C LEU A 138 -0.09 -10.51 -3.37
N ARG A 139 -0.16 -11.21 -4.52
CA ARG A 139 -1.37 -11.26 -5.37
C ARG A 139 -2.57 -11.90 -4.66
N ASN A 140 -2.33 -12.81 -3.73
CA ASN A 140 -3.38 -13.41 -2.89
C ASN A 140 -4.01 -12.39 -1.91
N LYS A 141 -3.29 -11.33 -1.54
CA LYS A 141 -3.75 -10.32 -0.58
C LYS A 141 -4.18 -9.01 -1.23
N VAL A 142 -3.56 -8.64 -2.36
CA VAL A 142 -3.83 -7.38 -3.06
C VAL A 142 -4.09 -7.64 -4.53
N LYS A 143 -5.33 -7.40 -4.95
CA LYS A 143 -5.67 -7.34 -6.36
C LYS A 143 -5.09 -6.05 -6.94
N MET A 144 -4.22 -6.18 -7.94
CA MET A 144 -3.65 -5.03 -8.65
C MET A 144 -3.96 -5.10 -10.14
N ILE A 145 -4.24 -3.95 -10.73
CA ILE A 145 -4.46 -3.77 -12.18
C ILE A 145 -3.67 -2.58 -12.69
N SER A 146 -3.39 -2.53 -14.00
CA SER A 146 -2.77 -1.34 -14.60
C SER A 146 -3.77 -0.19 -14.70
N MET A 147 -3.25 1.03 -14.81
CA MET A 147 -4.07 2.21 -15.09
C MET A 147 -4.85 2.07 -16.42
N SER A 148 -4.24 1.50 -17.46
CA SER A 148 -4.91 1.26 -18.74
C SER A 148 -6.08 0.29 -18.60
N GLU A 149 -5.87 -0.83 -17.91
CA GLU A 149 -6.94 -1.80 -17.60
C GLU A 149 -8.07 -1.17 -16.78
N PHE A 150 -7.74 -0.30 -15.82
CA PHE A 150 -8.73 0.45 -15.06
C PHE A 150 -9.56 1.40 -15.94
N LEU A 151 -8.92 2.20 -16.80
CA LEU A 151 -9.63 3.11 -17.71
C LEU A 151 -10.51 2.36 -18.73
N GLU A 152 -10.08 1.18 -19.18
CA GLU A 152 -10.85 0.33 -20.08
C GLU A 152 -12.06 -0.30 -19.39
N ARG A 153 -11.91 -0.76 -18.15
CA ARG A 153 -12.98 -1.42 -17.39
C ARG A 153 -14.04 -0.47 -16.86
N GLU A 154 -13.59 0.66 -16.33
CA GLU A 154 -14.44 1.58 -15.56
C GLU A 154 -14.82 2.84 -16.34
N GLY A 155 -14.13 3.11 -17.44
CA GLY A 155 -14.49 4.16 -18.39
C GLY A 155 -15.73 3.82 -19.23
N GLY A 156 -16.26 4.82 -19.93
CA GLY A 156 -17.42 4.66 -20.82
C GLY A 156 -18.77 4.69 -20.10
N GLY A 157 -18.82 5.22 -18.88
CA GLY A 157 -20.05 5.44 -18.12
C GLY A 157 -20.34 4.37 -17.06
N LYS A 158 -19.39 3.47 -16.77
CA LYS A 158 -19.52 2.51 -15.67
C LYS A 158 -19.26 3.17 -14.32
N MET A 159 -18.02 3.60 -14.08
CA MET A 159 -17.67 4.43 -12.91
C MET A 159 -17.53 5.90 -13.30
N PHE A 160 -16.96 6.16 -14.47
CA PHE A 160 -16.73 7.51 -14.98
C PHE A 160 -16.85 7.58 -16.50
N THR A 161 -16.97 8.79 -17.02
CA THR A 161 -16.95 9.06 -18.46
C THR A 161 -15.70 9.84 -18.81
N LEU A 162 -14.87 9.28 -19.69
CA LEU A 162 -13.70 10.00 -20.19
C LEU A 162 -14.13 11.23 -21.01
N PRO A 163 -13.44 12.38 -20.86
CA PRO A 163 -13.73 13.57 -21.64
C PRO A 163 -13.72 13.27 -23.16
N PRO A 164 -14.63 13.85 -23.94
CA PRO A 164 -14.65 13.62 -25.38
C PRO A 164 -13.44 14.26 -26.07
N GLY A 165 -13.18 13.83 -27.31
CA GLY A 165 -12.20 14.47 -28.17
C GLY A 165 -10.75 14.24 -27.76
N GLN A 166 -9.94 15.30 -27.79
CA GLN A 166 -8.49 15.20 -27.60
C GLN A 166 -8.10 14.96 -26.14
N ASP A 167 -8.83 15.50 -25.18
CA ASP A 167 -8.51 15.35 -23.76
C ASP A 167 -8.64 13.89 -23.29
N GLY A 168 -9.74 13.20 -23.64
CA GLY A 168 -9.88 11.77 -23.34
C GLY A 168 -8.83 10.91 -24.03
N LYS A 169 -8.43 11.26 -25.26
CA LYS A 169 -7.31 10.56 -25.95
C LYS A 169 -5.99 10.75 -25.22
N MET A 170 -5.70 11.95 -24.71
CA MET A 170 -4.49 12.22 -23.94
C MET A 170 -4.48 11.48 -22.60
N ILE A 171 -5.62 11.39 -21.91
CA ILE A 171 -5.73 10.59 -20.68
C ILE A 171 -5.44 9.12 -20.97
N LYS A 172 -6.03 8.54 -22.03
CA LYS A 172 -5.76 7.15 -22.43
C LYS A 172 -4.29 6.93 -22.81
N ASN A 173 -3.71 7.84 -23.59
CA ASN A 173 -2.30 7.72 -23.99
C ASN A 173 -1.36 7.71 -22.78
N ALA A 174 -1.69 8.48 -21.73
CA ALA A 174 -0.89 8.57 -20.51
C ALA A 174 -1.06 7.37 -19.56
N ALA A 175 -1.94 6.40 -19.86
CA ALA A 175 -2.29 5.32 -18.94
C ALA A 175 -1.20 4.23 -18.84
N ASP A 176 -0.51 3.91 -19.93
CA ASP A 176 0.61 2.94 -19.89
C ASP A 176 1.89 3.59 -19.36
N HIS A 177 2.17 4.80 -19.83
CA HIS A 177 3.34 5.58 -19.44
C HIS A 177 3.06 7.08 -19.56
N CYS A 178 3.73 7.88 -18.73
CA CYS A 178 3.55 9.33 -18.76
C CYS A 178 4.83 10.10 -18.40
N PHE A 179 4.81 11.39 -18.74
CA PHE A 179 5.86 12.36 -18.45
C PHE A 179 5.32 13.52 -17.62
N TYR A 180 6.13 14.02 -16.69
CA TYR A 180 5.87 15.28 -15.97
C TYR A 180 6.17 16.51 -16.84
N ILE A 181 5.61 16.52 -18.06
CA ILE A 181 5.70 17.63 -19.02
C ILE A 181 4.27 17.99 -19.42
N ALA A 182 3.79 19.15 -18.98
CA ALA A 182 2.40 19.58 -19.17
C ALA A 182 1.95 19.62 -20.65
N LYS A 183 2.88 19.95 -21.57
CA LYS A 183 2.61 20.03 -23.02
C LYS A 183 2.66 18.68 -23.74
N SER A 184 3.02 17.59 -23.05
CA SER A 184 3.09 16.26 -23.66
C SER A 184 1.69 15.69 -23.93
N ASN A 185 1.55 14.92 -25.01
CA ASN A 185 0.36 14.10 -25.25
C ASN A 185 0.25 12.92 -24.26
N TYR A 186 1.29 12.70 -23.46
CA TYR A 186 1.44 11.67 -22.43
C TYR A 186 1.68 12.33 -21.07
N SER A 187 0.98 13.42 -20.77
CA SER A 187 1.23 14.18 -19.54
C SER A 187 0.65 13.46 -18.31
N CYS A 188 1.47 13.18 -17.30
CA CYS A 188 1.00 12.60 -16.03
C CYS A 188 -0.05 13.48 -15.36
N GLU A 189 0.10 14.81 -15.44
CA GLU A 189 -0.86 15.75 -14.87
C GLU A 189 -2.27 15.58 -15.43
N ARG A 190 -2.42 15.15 -16.69
CA ARG A 190 -3.76 15.01 -17.29
C ARG A 190 -4.52 13.85 -16.68
N ILE A 191 -3.86 12.72 -16.50
CA ILE A 191 -4.48 11.54 -15.89
C ILE A 191 -4.70 11.74 -14.39
N TYR A 192 -3.76 12.37 -13.69
CA TYR A 192 -3.92 12.63 -12.26
C TYR A 192 -4.98 13.70 -11.97
N ASN A 193 -5.05 14.79 -12.73
CA ASN A 193 -6.16 15.74 -12.61
C ASN A 193 -7.52 15.11 -12.89
N PHE A 194 -7.58 14.17 -13.84
CA PHE A 194 -8.79 13.40 -14.09
C PHE A 194 -9.17 12.54 -12.88
N LEU A 195 -8.23 11.79 -12.31
CA LEU A 195 -8.49 10.95 -11.14
C LEU A 195 -8.86 11.76 -9.89
N ARG A 196 -8.21 12.92 -9.66
CA ARG A 196 -8.59 13.86 -8.59
C ARG A 196 -10.02 14.38 -8.71
N LYS A 197 -10.54 14.48 -9.95
CA LYS A 197 -11.90 14.97 -10.22
C LYS A 197 -12.94 13.86 -10.09
N GLU A 198 -12.64 12.65 -10.56
CA GLU A 198 -13.60 11.54 -10.59
C GLU A 198 -13.56 10.68 -9.32
N GLY A 199 -12.46 10.69 -8.58
CA GLY A 199 -12.29 9.96 -7.33
C GLY A 199 -12.42 10.84 -6.08
N PHE A 200 -12.67 10.20 -4.94
CA PHE A 200 -12.57 10.85 -3.64
C PHE A 200 -11.09 11.06 -3.29
N VAL A 201 -10.71 12.30 -3.01
CA VAL A 201 -9.35 12.67 -2.62
C VAL A 201 -9.35 12.96 -1.12
N PRO A 202 -8.79 12.05 -0.29
CA PRO A 202 -8.79 12.27 1.14
C PRO A 202 -7.87 13.43 1.51
N GLU A 203 -8.31 14.27 2.45
CA GLU A 203 -7.52 15.35 3.05
C GLU A 203 -6.54 14.80 4.10
N LEU A 204 -5.81 13.73 3.75
CA LEU A 204 -4.80 13.11 4.60
C LEU A 204 -3.41 13.60 4.22
N GLN A 205 -2.66 14.06 5.21
CA GLN A 205 -1.28 14.50 5.08
C GLN A 205 -0.42 13.68 6.03
N ALA A 206 0.41 12.77 5.51
CA ALA A 206 1.09 11.80 6.38
C ALA A 206 1.98 12.43 7.46
N GLY A 207 2.49 13.65 7.23
CA GLY A 207 3.27 14.42 8.20
C GLY A 207 2.45 15.11 9.29
N HIS A 208 1.15 15.31 9.09
CA HIS A 208 0.23 15.95 10.03
C HIS A 208 -0.80 15.00 10.63
N ASP A 209 -1.09 13.88 9.95
CA ASP A 209 -2.12 12.94 10.33
C ASP A 209 -1.54 11.54 10.61
N CYS A 210 -2.28 10.76 11.38
CA CYS A 210 -2.14 9.32 11.53
C CYS A 210 -3.50 8.67 11.25
N LEU A 211 -3.55 7.72 10.32
CA LEU A 211 -4.78 7.02 9.97
C LEU A 211 -4.96 5.79 10.86
N ILE A 212 -6.03 5.80 11.65
CA ILE A 212 -6.33 4.82 12.69
C ILE A 212 -7.37 3.83 12.17
N PHE A 213 -7.06 2.54 12.28
CA PHE A 213 -7.94 1.44 11.93
C PHE A 213 -8.41 0.74 13.21
N ASP A 214 -9.67 0.98 13.56
CA ASP A 214 -10.35 0.31 14.66
C ASP A 214 -11.51 -0.55 14.13
N LYS A 215 -11.37 -1.87 14.32
CA LYS A 215 -12.35 -2.86 13.86
C LYS A 215 -13.68 -2.78 14.63
N GLU A 216 -13.64 -2.41 15.91
CA GLU A 216 -14.82 -2.40 16.77
C GLU A 216 -15.70 -1.21 16.41
N HIS A 217 -15.08 -0.04 16.21
CA HIS A 217 -15.79 1.13 15.75
C HIS A 217 -16.43 0.93 14.36
N GLN A 218 -15.71 0.38 13.39
CA GLN A 218 -16.27 0.16 12.05
C GLN A 218 -17.44 -0.81 12.04
N ALA A 219 -17.43 -1.81 12.93
CA ALA A 219 -18.56 -2.71 13.10
C ALA A 219 -19.80 -1.98 13.66
N ALA A 220 -19.61 -0.91 14.44
CA ALA A 220 -20.70 -0.16 15.07
C ALA A 220 -21.46 0.75 14.08
N LYS A 221 -20.86 1.15 12.95
CA LYS A 221 -21.48 2.01 11.90
C LYS A 221 -22.12 3.29 12.44
N VAL A 222 -21.54 3.89 13.48
CA VAL A 222 -22.05 5.13 14.07
C VAL A 222 -21.28 6.32 13.50
N GLU A 223 -21.99 7.39 13.16
CA GLU A 223 -21.36 8.65 12.74
C GLU A 223 -20.90 9.43 13.97
N TYR A 224 -19.62 9.31 14.28
CA TYR A 224 -18.90 10.14 15.25
C TYR A 224 -17.79 10.88 14.53
N ASN A 225 -17.36 12.02 15.08
CA ASN A 225 -16.12 12.66 14.63
C ASN A 225 -14.88 11.98 15.24
N ASP A 226 -13.70 12.24 14.68
CA ASP A 226 -12.45 11.59 15.10
C ASP A 226 -12.13 11.73 16.61
N GLN A 227 -12.48 12.86 17.23
CA GLN A 227 -12.24 13.07 18.66
C GLN A 227 -13.21 12.26 19.51
N GLU A 228 -14.49 12.21 19.13
CA GLU A 228 -15.49 11.37 19.79
C GLU A 228 -15.10 9.89 19.71
N LEU A 229 -14.53 9.46 18.58
CA LEU A 229 -14.02 8.10 18.42
C LEU A 229 -12.86 7.80 19.34
N LEU A 230 -11.89 8.70 19.44
CA LEU A 230 -10.78 8.57 20.37
C LEU A 230 -11.28 8.47 21.82
N ASP A 231 -12.24 9.32 22.20
CA ASP A 231 -12.77 9.37 23.57
C ASP A 231 -13.57 8.12 23.96
N LEU A 232 -14.09 7.36 22.99
CA LEU A 232 -14.80 6.10 23.21
C LEU A 232 -13.88 4.90 23.46
N LEU A 233 -12.60 4.99 23.08
CA LEU A 233 -11.64 3.92 23.28
C LEU A 233 -11.23 3.77 24.75
N PRO A 234 -10.85 2.57 25.21
CA PRO A 234 -10.17 2.38 26.49
C PRO A 234 -8.96 3.30 26.65
N GLU A 235 -8.69 3.78 27.88
CA GLU A 235 -7.59 4.71 28.17
C GLU A 235 -6.22 4.21 27.66
N GLU A 236 -5.96 2.91 27.74
CA GLU A 236 -4.72 2.31 27.25
C GLU A 236 -4.55 2.49 25.73
N GLU A 237 -5.61 2.26 24.95
CA GLU A 237 -5.59 2.41 23.49
C GLU A 237 -5.47 3.88 23.09
N GLN A 238 -6.12 4.78 23.83
CA GLN A 238 -5.96 6.22 23.63
C GLN A 238 -4.50 6.66 23.81
N GLU A 239 -3.83 6.19 24.87
CA GLU A 239 -2.43 6.52 25.13
C GLU A 239 -1.50 5.93 24.06
N GLN A 240 -1.78 4.72 23.57
CA GLN A 240 -1.03 4.13 22.46
C GLN A 240 -1.20 4.94 21.15
N ILE A 241 -2.41 5.36 20.82
CA ILE A 241 -2.68 6.23 19.66
C ILE A 241 -1.95 7.57 19.83
N LYS A 242 -2.05 8.22 20.99
CA LYS A 242 -1.31 9.46 21.27
C LYS A 242 0.20 9.27 21.14
N GLN A 243 0.74 8.15 21.62
CA GLN A 243 2.16 7.84 21.48
C GLN A 243 2.56 7.63 20.01
N PHE A 244 1.73 6.96 19.22
CA PHE A 244 1.95 6.72 17.80
C PHE A 244 1.89 8.02 16.98
N CYS A 245 0.85 8.81 17.20
CA CYS A 245 0.58 10.04 16.46
C CYS A 245 1.51 11.18 16.89
N ARG A 246 1.89 11.24 18.17
CA ARG A 246 2.64 12.34 18.79
C ARG A 246 1.93 13.67 18.61
N GLU A 247 2.49 14.57 17.80
CA GLU A 247 1.93 15.89 17.50
C GLU A 247 0.94 15.86 16.32
N ARG A 248 0.74 14.70 15.69
CA ARG A 248 -0.16 14.52 14.55
C ARG A 248 -1.59 14.26 14.99
N GLU A 249 -2.54 14.61 14.13
CA GLU A 249 -3.96 14.39 14.35
C GLU A 249 -4.36 12.95 14.02
N PRO A 250 -5.02 12.23 14.95
CA PRO A 250 -5.65 10.95 14.63
C PRO A 250 -6.85 11.17 13.72
N LYS A 251 -6.87 10.45 12.59
CA LYS A 251 -7.99 10.35 11.65
C LYS A 251 -8.44 8.90 11.63
N PHE A 252 -9.70 8.61 11.89
CA PHE A 252 -10.19 7.24 11.88
C PHE A 252 -10.63 6.82 10.49
N TYR A 253 -10.27 5.60 10.09
CA TYR A 253 -10.81 4.99 8.88
C TYR A 253 -12.30 4.68 9.08
N GLY A 254 -13.15 5.25 8.22
CA GLY A 254 -14.61 5.06 8.26
C GLY A 254 -15.35 5.74 7.10
N SER A 255 -16.68 5.85 7.24
CA SER A 255 -17.67 6.52 6.37
C SER A 255 -17.26 6.69 4.90
N GLU A 256 -16.64 7.80 4.52
CA GLU A 256 -16.27 8.11 3.13
C GLU A 256 -15.14 7.22 2.62
N LEU A 257 -14.06 7.04 3.38
CA LEU A 257 -12.93 6.16 3.00
C LEU A 257 -13.35 4.69 2.86
N GLU A 258 -14.38 4.28 3.60
CA GLU A 258 -14.95 2.95 3.47
C GLU A 258 -15.86 2.83 2.25
N THR A 259 -16.78 3.75 2.06
CA THR A 259 -17.91 3.58 1.14
C THR A 259 -17.63 4.03 -0.30
N VAL A 260 -16.75 5.02 -0.52
CA VAL A 260 -16.56 5.59 -1.86
C VAL A 260 -15.97 4.55 -2.84
N PRO A 261 -16.44 4.48 -4.09
CA PRO A 261 -15.98 3.45 -5.04
C PRO A 261 -14.54 3.67 -5.50
N LEU A 262 -14.08 4.91 -5.59
CA LEU A 262 -12.73 5.27 -6.04
C LEU A 262 -12.08 6.24 -5.05
N ILE A 263 -10.94 5.84 -4.48
CA ILE A 263 -10.06 6.72 -3.71
C ILE A 263 -8.85 7.08 -4.58
N HIS A 264 -8.44 8.35 -4.53
CA HIS A 264 -7.24 8.83 -5.20
C HIS A 264 -6.31 9.56 -4.22
N PHE A 265 -5.16 8.95 -3.91
CA PHE A 265 -4.12 9.58 -3.10
C PHE A 265 -3.22 10.45 -3.98
N GLN A 266 -3.30 11.77 -3.79
CA GLN A 266 -2.50 12.76 -4.52
C GLN A 266 -1.07 12.92 -3.99
N GLY A 267 -0.35 11.80 -3.83
CA GLY A 267 0.99 11.73 -3.24
C GLY A 267 2.09 12.51 -3.98
N GLY A 268 1.84 12.91 -5.23
CA GLY A 268 2.71 13.76 -6.04
C GLY A 268 2.68 15.24 -5.65
N GLU A 269 1.72 15.68 -4.84
CA GLU A 269 1.54 17.07 -4.41
C GLU A 269 2.15 17.33 -3.04
N LYS A 270 2.82 18.47 -2.88
CA LYS A 270 3.63 18.78 -1.68
C LYS A 270 2.84 18.71 -0.37
N THR A 271 1.58 19.11 -0.40
CA THR A 271 0.71 19.18 0.77
C THR A 271 0.14 17.82 1.17
N HIS A 272 0.14 16.82 0.29
CA HIS A 272 -0.51 15.53 0.50
C HIS A 272 0.44 14.36 0.27
N ARG A 273 1.76 14.62 0.35
CA ARG A 273 2.76 13.59 0.13
C ARG A 273 2.63 12.52 1.18
N LEU A 274 2.64 11.26 0.74
CA LEU A 274 2.77 10.10 1.62
C LEU A 274 4.26 9.87 1.96
N LEU A 275 4.89 10.89 2.55
CA LEU A 275 6.33 10.93 2.87
C LEU A 275 6.69 10.29 4.21
N ASN A 276 5.86 9.38 4.70
CA ASN A 276 6.11 8.62 5.90
C ASN A 276 6.06 7.13 5.58
N HIS A 277 6.76 6.32 6.38
CA HIS A 277 6.62 4.87 6.28
C HIS A 277 5.20 4.47 6.68
N PHE A 278 4.64 3.44 6.04
CA PHE A 278 3.28 2.98 6.32
C PHE A 278 3.06 2.71 7.82
N TYR A 279 4.04 2.11 8.51
CA TYR A 279 3.98 1.79 9.94
C TYR A 279 4.14 3.00 10.87
N THR A 280 4.31 4.20 10.31
CA THR A 280 4.24 5.47 11.03
C THR A 280 3.00 6.26 10.64
N PHE A 281 2.29 5.88 9.58
CA PHE A 281 1.12 6.59 9.10
C PHE A 281 -0.18 5.83 9.38
N LEU A 282 -0.21 4.53 9.10
CA LEU A 282 -1.31 3.62 9.37
C LEU A 282 -1.08 2.96 10.74
N TYR A 283 -2.07 3.02 11.60
CA TYR A 283 -2.06 2.34 12.91
C TYR A 283 -3.30 1.49 13.05
N PHE A 284 -3.14 0.24 13.46
CA PHE A 284 -4.25 -0.66 13.76
C PHE A 284 -4.33 -0.85 15.27
N VAL A 285 -5.49 -0.60 15.86
CA VAL A 285 -5.66 -0.66 17.33
C VAL A 285 -5.47 -2.08 17.86
N ASP A 286 -5.88 -3.09 17.08
CA ASP A 286 -5.60 -4.49 17.42
C ASP A 286 -4.15 -4.87 17.05
N ASP A 287 -3.34 -5.13 18.06
CA ASP A 287 -1.93 -5.53 17.93
C ASP A 287 -1.68 -6.70 16.97
N LYS A 288 -2.60 -7.66 16.87
CA LYS A 288 -2.42 -8.80 15.97
C LYS A 288 -2.52 -8.36 14.52
N ILE A 289 -3.44 -7.43 14.24
CA ILE A 289 -3.63 -6.88 12.90
C ILE A 289 -2.47 -5.94 12.54
N ASP A 290 -2.07 -5.07 13.47
CA ASP A 290 -0.93 -4.17 13.28
C ASP A 290 0.35 -4.95 12.96
N HIS A 291 0.66 -5.96 13.77
CA HIS A 291 1.81 -6.82 13.54
C HIS A 291 1.71 -7.61 12.22
N TYR A 292 0.52 -8.03 11.81
CA TYR A 292 0.31 -8.67 10.51
C TYR A 292 0.71 -7.75 9.37
N TYR A 293 0.19 -6.51 9.31
CA TYR A 293 0.51 -5.60 8.20
C TYR A 293 1.97 -5.15 8.20
N LYS A 294 2.62 -5.05 9.37
CA LYS A 294 4.07 -4.83 9.47
C LYS A 294 4.87 -5.98 8.86
N ARG A 295 4.44 -7.24 9.05
CA ARG A 295 5.06 -8.41 8.41
C ARG A 295 4.74 -8.49 6.93
N PHE A 296 3.49 -8.22 6.53
CA PHE A 296 3.04 -8.28 5.14
C PHE A 296 3.89 -7.44 4.17
N VAL A 297 4.41 -6.28 4.58
CA VAL A 297 5.29 -5.47 3.73
C VAL A 297 6.75 -5.96 3.77
N ARG A 298 7.15 -6.59 4.87
CA ARG A 298 8.53 -7.05 5.11
C ARG A 298 8.80 -8.41 4.46
N ASP A 299 7.86 -9.34 4.62
CA ASP A 299 7.94 -10.76 4.24
C ASP A 299 7.31 -11.01 2.87
#